data_AF-X1I8F0-F1
#
_entry.id   AF-X1I8F0-F1
#
_cell.length_a   1.000
_cell.length_b   1.000
_cell.length_c   1.000
_cell.angle_alpha   90.00
_cell.angle_beta   90.00
_cell.angle_gamma   90.00
#
_symmetry.space_group_name_H-M   'P 1'
#
loop_
_entity.id
_entity.type
_entity.pdbx_description
1 polymer ?
#
loop_
_entity_poly.entity_id
_entity_poly.type
_entity_poly.pdbx_seq_one_letter_code
_entity_poly.pdbx_strand_id
1 'polypeptide(L)'
;VVFAEIFSPVTGGGEEPLKKVIPVLDGDNYGEYVSLSGILSSVMAPPKRSIWGNQLYSFGTPMSNNPLLSTTLKYSESITFECLAGAAQITADYRIRLWGYVYKETELPRVFGTMGGGIPARPDLFAQMIDRARGRTLNLAKDTPGGIPVNGETWKTLPGGRDQSIPKINPFIRYAYNKKATDGMQGDYQFRYDIQNVDDSDENMYFDFNALNALLVVGLGIRADVAGHLA
;
A
#
# COMPACT_ATOMS: atom_id res chain seq x y z
N VAL A 1 6.02 -5.95 -7.79
CA VAL A 1 6.49 -6.34 -6.44
C VAL A 1 5.34 -6.89 -5.61
N VAL A 2 5.56 -7.98 -4.87
CA VAL A 2 4.58 -8.62 -3.97
C VAL A 2 4.74 -8.13 -2.54
N PHE A 3 5.98 -7.97 -2.07
CA PHE A 3 6.30 -7.61 -0.71
C PHE A 3 7.67 -6.92 -0.65
N ALA A 4 7.88 -6.05 0.33
CA ALA A 4 9.17 -5.44 0.64
C ALA A 4 9.60 -5.87 2.05
N GLU A 5 10.89 -6.11 2.27
CA GLU A 5 11.50 -6.29 3.60
C GLU A 5 12.39 -5.10 3.91
N ILE A 6 12.24 -4.54 5.11
CA ILE A 6 13.04 -3.43 5.61
C ILE A 6 13.89 -3.92 6.78
N PHE A 7 15.21 -3.77 6.63
CA PHE A 7 16.20 -3.94 7.68
C PHE A 7 16.47 -2.55 8.24
N SER A 8 15.84 -2.24 9.37
CA SER A 8 15.93 -0.94 10.02
C SER A 8 17.36 -0.60 10.46
N PRO A 9 17.77 0.67 10.39
CA PRO A 9 19.06 1.11 10.90
C PRO A 9 19.06 1.09 12.44
N VAL A 10 20.10 0.50 13.03
CA VAL A 10 20.26 0.35 14.48
C VAL A 10 21.72 0.59 14.84
N THR A 11 21.98 1.52 15.76
CA THR A 11 23.34 1.85 16.24
C THR A 11 23.36 1.87 17.76
N GLY A 12 24.39 1.28 18.37
CA GLY A 12 24.59 1.35 19.83
C GLY A 12 23.45 0.78 20.68
N GLY A 13 22.60 -0.07 20.09
CA GLY A 13 21.40 -0.64 20.74
C GLY A 13 20.13 0.21 20.62
N GLY A 14 20.21 1.40 19.99
CA GLY A 14 19.06 2.25 19.68
C GLY A 14 18.65 2.15 18.21
N GLU A 15 17.35 2.21 17.95
CA GLU A 15 16.84 2.35 16.59
C GLU A 15 17.05 3.78 16.08
N GLU A 16 17.30 3.91 14.78
CA GLU A 16 17.41 5.21 14.11
C GLU A 16 16.13 5.54 13.32
N PRO A 17 15.82 6.83 13.13
CA PRO A 17 14.51 7.24 12.64
C PRO A 17 14.44 7.16 11.11
N LEU A 18 14.47 5.96 10.54
CA LEU A 18 14.04 5.73 9.15
C LEU A 18 12.51 5.84 9.08
N LYS A 19 12.04 7.10 9.10
CA LYS A 19 10.64 7.45 9.26
C LYS A 19 9.84 6.82 8.11
N LYS A 20 10.16 7.15 6.86
CA LYS A 20 9.37 6.67 5.70
C LYS A 20 10.21 5.94 4.69
N VAL A 21 9.60 4.93 4.10
CA VAL A 21 10.06 4.21 2.92
C VAL A 21 8.90 4.17 1.93
N ILE A 22 9.05 4.88 0.81
CA ILE A 22 8.02 5.06 -0.21
C ILE A 22 8.50 4.44 -1.52
N PRO A 23 7.74 3.53 -2.16
CA PRO A 23 8.06 3.04 -3.48
C PRO A 23 7.98 4.16 -4.53
N VAL A 24 8.94 4.18 -5.45
CA VAL A 24 8.92 5.00 -6.65
C VAL A 24 8.88 4.07 -7.85
N LEU A 25 7.81 4.14 -8.62
CA LEU A 25 7.52 3.25 -9.76
C LEU A 25 7.69 4.02 -11.05
N ASP A 26 8.64 3.64 -11.89
CA ASP A 26 8.92 4.32 -13.18
C ASP A 26 9.10 5.84 -13.04
N GLY A 27 9.72 6.27 -11.94
CA GLY A 27 9.97 7.68 -11.59
C GLY A 27 8.87 8.37 -10.78
N ASP A 28 7.71 7.75 -10.60
CA ASP A 28 6.59 8.35 -9.86
C ASP A 28 6.53 7.87 -8.41
N ASN A 29 6.44 8.83 -7.49
CA ASN A 29 6.27 8.57 -6.07
C ASN A 29 4.89 7.94 -5.79
N TYR A 30 4.87 6.84 -5.04
CA TYR A 30 3.67 6.05 -4.74
C TYR A 30 3.16 6.20 -3.29
N GLY A 31 3.59 7.25 -2.59
CA GLY A 31 3.34 7.53 -1.18
C GLY A 31 1.85 7.72 -0.84
N GLU A 32 1.08 8.21 -1.81
CA GLU A 32 -0.37 8.35 -1.67
C GLU A 32 -1.08 7.01 -1.40
N TYR A 33 -0.47 5.89 -1.81
CA TYR A 33 -1.01 4.54 -1.63
C TYR A 33 -0.21 3.70 -0.64
N VAL A 34 1.13 3.81 -0.68
CA VAL A 34 2.03 2.96 0.09
C VAL A 34 3.08 3.84 0.77
N SER A 35 2.95 3.93 2.10
CA SER A 35 3.98 4.50 2.97
C SER A 35 4.30 3.52 4.09
N LEU A 36 5.57 3.14 4.20
CA LEU A 36 6.05 2.14 5.14
C LEU A 36 6.92 2.79 6.21
N SER A 37 6.70 2.44 7.48
CA SER A 37 7.67 2.78 8.54
C SER A 37 8.88 1.85 8.44
N GLY A 38 10.07 2.44 8.53
CA GLY A 38 11.35 1.73 8.56
C GLY A 38 12.01 1.71 9.94
N ILE A 39 11.38 2.28 10.97
CA ILE A 39 11.88 2.28 12.36
C ILE A 39 11.70 0.88 12.96
N LEU A 40 12.71 0.34 13.65
CA LEU A 40 12.71 -1.07 14.10
C LEU A 40 11.47 -1.43 14.93
N SER A 41 11.06 -0.56 15.84
CA SER A 41 9.91 -0.69 16.74
C SER A 41 8.57 -0.52 16.05
N SER A 42 8.50 -0.06 14.81
CA SER A 42 7.23 0.15 14.10
C SER A 42 7.28 -0.30 12.64
N VAL A 43 8.30 -1.08 12.29
CA VAL A 43 8.54 -1.54 10.94
C VAL A 43 7.32 -2.30 10.43
N MET A 44 6.72 -1.80 9.35
CA MET A 44 5.52 -2.39 8.77
C MET A 44 5.84 -3.57 7.85
N ALA A 45 7.09 -3.64 7.41
CA ALA A 45 7.62 -4.61 6.47
C ALA A 45 8.87 -5.29 7.06
N PRO A 46 8.77 -5.99 8.21
CA PRO A 46 9.92 -6.61 8.85
C PRO A 46 10.55 -7.70 7.98
N PRO A 47 11.79 -8.13 8.27
CA PRO A 47 12.36 -9.32 7.66
C PRO A 47 11.40 -10.52 7.79
N LYS A 48 11.21 -11.29 6.72
CA LYS A 48 10.25 -12.41 6.65
C LYS A 48 10.43 -13.42 7.79
N ARG A 49 11.67 -13.65 8.23
CA ARG A 49 12.00 -14.52 9.38
C ARG A 49 11.44 -14.05 10.72
N SER A 50 11.09 -12.78 10.82
CA SER A 50 10.54 -12.14 12.01
C SER A 50 9.01 -12.11 12.01
N ILE A 51 8.36 -12.65 10.96
CA ILE A 51 6.90 -12.70 10.84
C ILE A 51 6.41 -14.02 11.43
N TRP A 52 5.65 -13.94 12.51
CA TRP A 52 5.03 -15.10 13.14
C TRP A 52 3.78 -15.56 12.38
N GLY A 53 3.48 -16.85 12.41
CA GLY A 53 2.20 -17.39 11.94
C GLY A 53 1.97 -17.30 10.43
N ASN A 54 3.02 -17.05 9.64
CA ASN A 54 2.97 -16.93 8.18
C ASN A 54 1.99 -15.85 7.68
N GLN A 55 1.67 -14.86 8.50
CA GLN A 55 0.82 -13.72 8.13
C GLN A 55 1.66 -12.64 7.45
N LEU A 56 2.30 -13.01 6.34
CA LEU A 56 3.05 -12.09 5.51
C LEU A 56 2.07 -11.09 4.88
N TYR A 57 2.23 -9.82 5.22
CA TYR A 57 1.55 -8.75 4.50
C TYR A 57 2.07 -8.70 3.05
N SER A 58 1.18 -8.46 2.09
CA SER A 58 1.53 -8.31 0.68
C SER A 58 0.74 -7.17 0.04
N PHE A 59 1.35 -6.49 -0.93
CA PHE A 59 0.67 -5.50 -1.76
C PHE A 59 -0.47 -6.11 -2.59
N GLY A 60 -0.49 -7.41 -2.81
CA GLY A 60 -1.56 -8.09 -3.54
C GLY A 60 -1.20 -9.53 -3.89
N THR A 61 -2.13 -10.25 -4.49
CA THR A 61 -1.91 -11.62 -4.95
C THR A 61 -1.22 -11.61 -6.33
N PRO A 62 0.01 -12.13 -6.47
CA PRO A 62 0.66 -12.25 -7.76
C PRO A 62 -0.11 -13.23 -8.66
N MET A 63 -0.01 -13.04 -9.99
CA MET A 63 -0.65 -13.93 -10.99
C MET A 63 -2.18 -14.03 -10.88
N SER A 64 -2.82 -13.16 -10.11
CA SER A 64 -4.27 -13.07 -10.05
C SER A 64 -4.80 -12.23 -11.20
N ASN A 65 -5.88 -12.69 -11.84
CA ASN A 65 -6.67 -11.91 -12.79
C ASN A 65 -7.88 -11.23 -12.13
N ASN A 66 -8.08 -11.42 -10.82
CA ASN A 66 -9.09 -10.69 -10.06
C ASN A 66 -8.54 -9.30 -9.73
N PRO A 67 -9.17 -8.21 -10.23
CA PRO A 67 -8.64 -6.87 -10.04
C PRO A 67 -8.52 -6.42 -8.59
N LEU A 68 -9.41 -6.91 -7.71
CA LEU A 68 -9.40 -6.57 -6.28
C LEU A 68 -8.26 -7.24 -5.51
N LEU A 69 -7.63 -8.26 -6.09
CA LEU A 69 -6.52 -9.00 -5.50
C LEU A 69 -5.20 -8.70 -6.22
N SER A 70 -5.23 -8.35 -7.50
CA SER A 70 -4.05 -8.14 -8.34
C SER A 70 -3.39 -6.77 -8.14
N THR A 71 -3.30 -6.29 -6.91
CA THR A 71 -2.79 -4.96 -6.54
C THR A 71 -1.27 -4.92 -6.28
N THR A 72 -0.54 -5.96 -6.69
CA THR A 72 0.93 -5.93 -6.66
C THR A 72 1.46 -4.72 -7.44
N LEU A 73 2.56 -4.12 -6.98
CA LEU A 73 3.13 -2.92 -7.63
C LEU A 73 3.61 -3.25 -9.04
N LYS A 74 3.11 -2.54 -10.05
CA LYS A 74 3.42 -2.74 -11.48
C LYS A 74 4.18 -1.54 -12.03
N TYR A 75 5.30 -1.85 -12.67
CA TYR A 75 6.23 -0.93 -13.30
C TYR A 75 6.87 -1.66 -14.49
N SER A 76 7.39 -0.93 -15.47
CA SER A 76 8.00 -1.50 -16.69
C SER A 76 9.49 -1.21 -16.82
N GLU A 77 9.98 -0.12 -16.26
CA GLU A 77 11.33 0.40 -16.51
C GLU A 77 12.20 0.40 -15.25
N SER A 78 11.68 0.97 -14.15
CA SER A 78 12.46 1.14 -12.92
C SER A 78 11.61 1.05 -11.67
N ILE A 79 12.25 0.61 -10.59
CA ILE A 79 11.71 0.68 -9.25
C ILE A 79 12.82 1.13 -8.30
N THR A 80 12.52 2.09 -7.46
CA THR A 80 13.39 2.52 -6.36
C THR A 80 12.56 2.88 -5.13
N PHE A 81 13.20 3.33 -4.07
CA PHE A 81 12.56 3.78 -2.85
C PHE A 81 13.10 5.14 -2.41
N GLU A 82 12.18 6.04 -2.08
CA GLU A 82 12.49 7.26 -1.36
C GLU A 82 12.45 6.98 0.13
N CYS A 83 13.51 7.38 0.82
CA CYS A 83 13.69 7.15 2.24
C CYS A 83 13.82 8.49 2.96
N LEU A 84 12.97 8.71 3.97
CA LEU A 84 12.96 9.94 4.77
C LEU A 84 13.47 9.65 6.17
N ALA A 85 14.51 10.36 6.59
CA ALA A 85 14.93 10.41 7.98
C ALA A 85 13.96 11.26 8.81
N GLY A 86 13.73 10.87 10.07
CA GLY A 86 12.96 11.65 11.03
C GLY A 86 13.78 12.80 11.63
N ALA A 87 13.56 13.08 12.92
CA ALA A 87 14.18 14.23 13.60
C ALA A 87 15.69 14.10 13.83
N ALA A 88 16.29 12.93 13.63
CA ALA A 88 17.72 12.68 13.78
C ALA A 88 18.33 12.06 12.52
N GLN A 89 19.66 12.14 12.42
CA GLN A 89 20.41 11.55 11.32
C GLN A 89 20.35 10.02 11.37
N ILE A 90 20.38 9.41 10.19
CA ILE A 90 20.62 7.97 10.03
C ILE A 90 22.11 7.79 9.76
N THR A 91 22.80 7.05 10.64
CA THR A 91 24.25 6.78 10.55
C THR A 91 24.55 5.29 10.42
N ALA A 92 23.63 4.40 10.79
CA ALA A 92 23.71 2.98 10.50
C ALA A 92 23.25 2.63 9.09
N ASP A 93 23.83 1.55 8.55
CA ASP A 93 23.35 0.92 7.33
C ASP A 93 21.93 0.38 7.52
N TYR A 94 21.09 0.59 6.52
CA TYR A 94 19.79 -0.06 6.38
C TYR A 94 19.67 -0.69 5.00
N ARG A 95 18.72 -1.61 4.85
CA ARG A 95 18.53 -2.32 3.58
C ARG A 95 17.06 -2.58 3.31
N ILE A 96 16.64 -2.31 2.08
CA ILE A 96 15.32 -2.69 1.57
C ILE A 96 15.51 -3.84 0.58
N ARG A 97 14.75 -4.92 0.75
CA ARG A 97 14.72 -6.05 -0.19
C ARG A 97 13.34 -6.22 -0.79
N LEU A 98 13.28 -6.38 -2.10
CA LEU A 98 12.04 -6.61 -2.81
C LEU A 98 11.84 -8.09 -3.12
N TRP A 99 10.61 -8.55 -2.91
CA TRP A 99 10.16 -9.87 -3.30
C TRP A 99 9.07 -9.74 -4.35
N GLY A 100 9.26 -10.40 -5.48
CA GLY A 100 8.31 -10.36 -6.56
C GLY A 100 8.75 -11.19 -7.75
N TYR A 101 8.06 -10.94 -8.86
CA TYR A 101 8.28 -11.61 -10.12
C TYR A 101 8.71 -10.58 -11.16
N VAL A 102 9.60 -11.00 -12.05
CA VAL A 102 9.91 -10.30 -13.29
C VAL A 102 9.31 -11.15 -14.40
N TYR A 103 8.46 -10.54 -15.22
CA TYR A 103 7.80 -11.21 -16.33
C TYR A 103 8.40 -10.69 -17.63
N LYS A 104 8.58 -11.59 -18.61
CA LYS A 104 8.78 -11.16 -19.99
C LYS A 104 7.43 -10.73 -20.55
N GLU A 105 7.42 -9.72 -21.42
CA GLU A 105 6.17 -9.23 -22.04
C GLU A 105 5.38 -10.35 -22.73
N THR A 106 6.07 -11.28 -23.37
CA THR A 106 5.47 -12.44 -24.05
C THR A 106 4.82 -13.45 -23.10
N GLU A 107 5.13 -13.41 -21.80
CA GLU A 107 4.54 -14.29 -20.80
C GLU A 107 3.27 -13.71 -20.19
N LEU A 108 3.08 -12.38 -20.27
CA LEU A 108 1.97 -11.67 -19.63
C LEU A 108 0.58 -12.20 -20.04
N PRO A 109 0.27 -12.40 -21.34
CA PRO A 109 -1.04 -12.93 -21.74
C PRO A 109 -1.27 -14.35 -21.22
N ARG A 110 -0.21 -15.16 -21.12
CA ARG A 110 -0.31 -16.55 -20.64
C ARG A 110 -0.52 -16.61 -19.12
N VAL A 111 0.14 -15.74 -18.37
CA VAL A 111 0.07 -15.74 -16.90
C VAL A 111 -1.23 -15.13 -16.39
N PHE A 112 -1.69 -14.03 -17.00
CA PHE A 112 -2.83 -13.27 -16.48
C PHE A 112 -4.08 -13.35 -17.38
N GLY A 113 -3.91 -13.60 -18.68
CA GLY A 113 -5.00 -13.57 -19.65
C GLY A 113 -5.62 -12.17 -19.75
N THR A 114 -6.87 -12.06 -19.30
CA THR A 114 -7.61 -10.79 -19.22
C THR A 114 -7.83 -10.44 -17.75
N MET A 115 -7.50 -9.21 -17.38
CA MET A 115 -7.73 -8.67 -16.05
C MET A 115 -9.17 -8.17 -15.92
N GLY A 116 -9.89 -8.66 -14.90
CA GLY A 116 -11.29 -8.26 -14.68
C GLY A 116 -12.25 -8.73 -15.77
N GLY A 117 -13.46 -8.19 -15.79
CA GLY A 117 -14.45 -8.43 -16.85
C GLY A 117 -15.12 -9.81 -16.86
N GLY A 118 -14.59 -10.79 -16.12
CA GLY A 118 -15.12 -12.14 -15.99
C GLY A 118 -16.32 -12.29 -15.05
N ILE A 119 -17.15 -11.25 -14.90
CA ILE A 119 -18.33 -11.29 -14.01
C ILE A 119 -19.51 -11.88 -14.78
N PRO A 120 -20.07 -13.02 -14.35
CA PRO A 120 -21.20 -13.66 -15.04
C PRO A 120 -22.37 -12.70 -15.24
N ALA A 121 -22.89 -12.65 -16.46
CA ALA A 121 -23.99 -11.78 -16.88
C ALA A 121 -23.76 -10.26 -16.71
N ARG A 122 -22.53 -9.82 -16.42
CA ARG A 122 -22.18 -8.40 -16.22
C ARG A 122 -20.87 -8.03 -16.93
N PRO A 123 -20.81 -8.12 -18.27
CA PRO A 123 -19.61 -7.78 -19.05
C PRO A 123 -19.27 -6.28 -19.00
N ASP A 124 -20.20 -5.44 -18.55
CA ASP A 124 -20.02 -4.02 -18.27
C ASP A 124 -19.13 -3.75 -17.05
N LEU A 125 -18.99 -4.73 -16.16
CA LEU A 125 -18.26 -4.57 -14.91
C LEU A 125 -16.83 -5.12 -15.03
N PHE A 126 -15.88 -4.29 -14.61
CA PHE A 126 -14.49 -4.67 -14.45
C PHE A 126 -14.29 -5.52 -13.19
N ALA A 127 -14.90 -5.11 -12.07
CA ALA A 127 -14.85 -5.82 -10.79
C ALA A 127 -16.11 -5.56 -9.96
N GLN A 128 -16.36 -6.40 -8.95
CA GLN A 128 -17.46 -6.25 -8.02
C GLN A 128 -16.99 -6.57 -6.60
N MET A 129 -17.20 -5.65 -5.67
CA MET A 129 -16.95 -5.85 -4.25
C MET A 129 -18.28 -6.03 -3.52
N ILE A 130 -18.41 -7.14 -2.79
CA ILE A 130 -19.63 -7.49 -2.07
C ILE A 130 -19.38 -7.33 -0.57
N ASP A 131 -19.95 -6.28 0.02
CA ASP A 131 -20.01 -6.11 1.48
C ASP A 131 -21.26 -6.83 1.99
N ARG A 132 -21.08 -8.11 2.35
CA ARG A 132 -22.17 -8.95 2.87
C ARG A 132 -22.69 -8.47 4.22
N ALA A 133 -21.84 -7.88 5.05
CA ALA A 133 -22.24 -7.40 6.38
C ALA A 133 -23.21 -6.22 6.28
N ARG A 134 -23.03 -5.35 5.28
CA ARG A 134 -23.92 -4.21 5.03
C ARG A 134 -24.96 -4.45 3.94
N GLY A 135 -24.97 -5.62 3.31
CA GLY A 135 -25.84 -5.93 2.18
C GLY A 135 -25.62 -5.00 0.98
N ARG A 136 -24.37 -4.55 0.76
CA ARG A 136 -24.02 -3.60 -0.31
C ARG A 136 -23.12 -4.24 -1.35
N THR A 137 -23.26 -3.77 -2.58
CA THR A 137 -22.42 -4.18 -3.69
C THR A 137 -21.85 -2.94 -4.38
N LEU A 138 -20.53 -2.84 -4.42
CA LEU A 138 -19.84 -1.83 -5.20
C LEU A 138 -19.47 -2.43 -6.56
N ASN A 139 -20.08 -1.88 -7.61
CA ASN A 139 -19.78 -2.25 -8.99
C ASN A 139 -18.72 -1.30 -9.54
N LEU A 140 -17.63 -1.86 -10.06
CA LEU A 140 -16.54 -1.11 -10.66
C LEU A 140 -16.55 -1.38 -12.16
N ALA A 141 -16.76 -0.35 -12.97
CA ALA A 141 -16.68 -0.41 -14.43
C ALA A 141 -15.41 0.30 -14.91
N LYS A 142 -14.92 -0.10 -16.09
CA LYS A 142 -13.85 0.59 -16.83
C LYS A 142 -14.26 0.69 -18.30
N ASP A 143 -13.61 1.56 -19.04
CA ASP A 143 -13.84 1.77 -20.48
C ASP A 143 -13.41 0.58 -21.36
N THR A 144 -13.07 -0.56 -20.75
CA THR A 144 -12.74 -1.81 -21.44
C THR A 144 -13.76 -2.88 -21.04
N PRO A 145 -14.95 -2.92 -21.68
CA PRO A 145 -15.93 -3.96 -21.45
C PRO A 145 -15.32 -5.35 -21.65
N GLY A 146 -15.62 -6.29 -20.76
CA GLY A 146 -15.01 -7.62 -20.77
C GLY A 146 -13.60 -7.70 -20.19
N GLY A 147 -13.04 -6.59 -19.69
CA GLY A 147 -11.76 -6.56 -18.98
C GLY A 147 -10.60 -6.08 -19.84
N ILE A 148 -9.42 -5.94 -19.22
CA ILE A 148 -8.22 -5.43 -19.88
C ILE A 148 -7.33 -6.62 -20.30
N PRO A 149 -7.08 -6.85 -21.60
CA PRO A 149 -6.11 -7.84 -22.04
C PRO A 149 -4.73 -7.52 -21.48
N VAL A 150 -4.04 -8.50 -20.87
CA VAL A 150 -2.77 -8.24 -20.18
C VAL A 150 -1.58 -8.48 -21.11
N ASN A 151 -0.84 -7.41 -21.43
CA ASN A 151 0.34 -7.42 -22.28
C ASN A 151 1.32 -6.28 -21.87
N GLY A 152 2.41 -6.08 -22.60
CA GLY A 152 3.40 -5.03 -22.29
C GLY A 152 2.83 -3.61 -22.32
N GLU A 153 1.92 -3.32 -23.25
CA GLU A 153 1.29 -1.99 -23.39
C GLU A 153 0.31 -1.70 -22.26
N THR A 154 -0.44 -2.71 -21.81
CA THR A 154 -1.46 -2.55 -20.77
C THR A 154 -0.94 -2.78 -19.36
N TRP A 155 0.30 -3.24 -19.18
CA TRP A 155 0.84 -3.65 -17.89
C TRP A 155 0.69 -2.59 -16.78
N LYS A 156 0.99 -1.32 -17.10
CA LYS A 156 0.90 -0.20 -16.15
C LYS A 156 -0.52 0.30 -15.91
N THR A 157 -1.49 -0.09 -16.73
CA THR A 157 -2.90 0.29 -16.60
C THR A 157 -3.71 -0.67 -15.74
N LEU A 158 -3.09 -1.78 -15.29
CA LEU A 158 -3.69 -2.77 -14.40
C LEU A 158 -3.70 -2.27 -12.93
N PRO A 159 -4.51 -2.89 -12.04
CA PRO A 159 -4.48 -2.61 -10.60
C PRO A 159 -3.07 -2.64 -10.01
N GLY A 160 -2.74 -1.70 -9.12
CA GLY A 160 -1.39 -1.51 -8.60
C GLY A 160 -0.37 -0.91 -9.59
N GLY A 161 -0.80 -0.57 -10.81
CA GLY A 161 -0.04 0.19 -11.78
C GLY A 161 -0.43 1.67 -11.79
N ARG A 162 0.48 2.54 -12.23
CA ARG A 162 0.27 4.00 -12.18
C ARG A 162 -0.72 4.53 -13.22
N ASP A 163 -0.77 3.94 -14.41
CA ASP A 163 -1.45 4.46 -15.59
C ASP A 163 -2.92 3.99 -15.67
N GLN A 164 -3.52 3.70 -14.52
CA GLN A 164 -4.90 3.23 -14.41
C GLN A 164 -5.90 4.33 -14.77
N SER A 165 -6.88 3.98 -15.62
CA SER A 165 -8.12 4.75 -15.73
C SER A 165 -8.93 4.67 -14.42
N ILE A 166 -9.78 5.67 -14.17
CA ILE A 166 -10.70 5.66 -13.02
C ILE A 166 -11.76 4.56 -13.23
N PRO A 167 -12.14 3.78 -12.19
CA PRO A 167 -11.61 3.81 -10.83
C PRO A 167 -10.23 3.13 -10.73
N LYS A 168 -9.34 3.73 -9.95
CA LYS A 168 -8.02 3.16 -9.61
C LYS A 168 -8.17 2.14 -8.48
N ILE A 169 -7.48 1.01 -8.59
CA ILE A 169 -7.48 -0.06 -7.59
C ILE A 169 -6.03 -0.30 -7.19
N ASN A 170 -5.67 0.08 -5.96
CA ASN A 170 -4.30 0.09 -5.48
C ASN A 170 -4.18 -0.55 -4.10
N PRO A 171 -2.99 -1.08 -3.75
CA PRO A 171 -2.72 -1.44 -2.36
C PRO A 171 -2.80 -0.19 -1.51
N PHE A 172 -3.33 -0.29 -0.30
CA PHE A 172 -3.34 0.84 0.63
C PHE A 172 -2.62 0.45 1.92
N ILE A 173 -1.53 1.15 2.22
CA ILE A 173 -0.77 1.01 3.46
C ILE A 173 -0.36 2.39 3.92
N ARG A 174 -0.73 2.70 5.16
CA ARG A 174 -0.42 3.97 5.78
C ARG A 174 -0.24 3.78 7.27
N TYR A 175 0.57 4.64 7.85
CA TYR A 175 0.70 4.81 9.29
C TYR A 175 0.83 6.31 9.58
N ALA A 176 0.63 6.70 10.83
CA ALA A 176 0.75 8.08 11.28
C ALA A 176 1.33 8.12 12.70
N TYR A 177 2.04 9.21 13.01
CA TYR A 177 2.41 9.55 14.37
C TYR A 177 1.66 10.81 14.80
N ASN A 178 1.41 10.92 16.10
CA ASN A 178 0.84 12.14 16.66
C ASN A 178 1.89 13.25 16.60
N LYS A 179 1.62 14.31 15.86
CA LYS A 179 2.46 15.52 15.87
C LYS A 179 2.28 16.33 17.15
N LYS A 180 1.08 16.31 17.72
CA LYS A 180 0.72 17.05 18.94
C LYS A 180 0.45 16.08 20.09
N ALA A 181 0.51 16.60 21.31
CA ALA A 181 0.15 15.84 22.50
C ALA A 181 -1.31 15.41 22.46
N THR A 182 -1.55 14.14 22.78
CA THR A 182 -2.87 13.58 23.06
C THR A 182 -3.12 13.73 24.57
N ASP A 183 -3.59 14.90 25.01
CA ASP A 183 -3.76 15.21 26.44
C ASP A 183 -5.15 14.81 26.99
N GLY A 184 -6.05 14.32 26.13
CA GLY A 184 -7.43 13.99 26.49
C GLY A 184 -8.29 15.19 26.89
N MET A 185 -7.72 16.39 26.91
CA MET A 185 -8.38 17.64 27.30
C MET A 185 -8.95 18.38 26.09
N GLN A 186 -8.37 18.15 24.90
CA GLN A 186 -8.76 18.83 23.65
C GLN A 186 -9.78 18.05 22.80
N GLY A 187 -10.39 16.99 23.35
CA GLY A 187 -11.33 16.12 22.64
C GLY A 187 -10.65 15.02 21.82
N ASP A 188 -11.39 14.46 20.86
CA ASP A 188 -10.92 13.32 20.05
C ASP A 188 -9.73 13.71 19.16
N TYR A 189 -8.60 13.02 19.32
CA TYR A 189 -7.44 13.23 18.46
C TYR A 189 -7.65 12.60 17.08
N GLN A 190 -7.58 13.42 16.04
CA GLN A 190 -7.68 12.96 14.65
C GLN A 190 -6.31 13.06 13.97
N PHE A 191 -5.84 11.96 13.39
CA PHE A 191 -4.67 11.94 12.52
C PHE A 191 -4.98 12.63 11.18
N ARG A 192 -5.02 13.97 11.21
CA ARG A 192 -5.42 14.80 10.08
C ARG A 192 -4.39 15.86 9.77
N TYR A 193 -4.03 15.93 8.49
CA TYR A 193 -2.98 16.83 8.00
C TYR A 193 -3.41 18.31 8.01
N ASP A 194 -4.63 18.62 7.53
CA ASP A 194 -5.13 20.01 7.44
C ASP A 194 -5.15 20.75 8.78
N ILE A 195 -5.41 20.03 9.87
CA ILE A 195 -5.44 20.60 11.24
C ILE A 195 -4.10 20.46 11.96
N GLN A 196 -3.04 20.07 11.23
CA GLN A 196 -1.67 19.95 11.71
C GLN A 196 -1.51 18.96 12.87
N ASN A 197 -2.22 17.83 12.84
CA ASN A 197 -2.10 16.76 13.84
C ASN A 197 -1.16 15.62 13.39
N VAL A 198 -0.69 15.68 12.16
CA VAL A 198 0.36 14.81 11.59
C VAL A 198 1.36 15.68 10.83
N ASP A 199 2.55 15.17 10.59
CA ASP A 199 3.62 15.96 9.96
C ASP A 199 3.45 16.11 8.45
N ASP A 200 2.76 15.16 7.82
CA ASP A 200 2.78 14.97 6.38
C ASP A 200 1.42 14.50 5.85
N SER A 201 1.11 14.86 4.60
CA SER A 201 -0.10 14.39 3.91
C SER A 201 -0.17 12.87 3.80
N ASP A 202 0.96 12.18 3.69
CA ASP A 202 1.02 10.71 3.65
C ASP A 202 0.71 10.08 5.01
N GLU A 203 0.68 10.85 6.08
CA GLU A 203 0.26 10.43 7.42
C GLU A 203 -1.22 10.80 7.69
N ASN A 204 -1.91 11.41 6.73
CA ASN A 204 -3.32 11.74 6.87
C ASN A 204 -4.16 10.46 6.89
N MET A 205 -4.80 10.18 8.02
CA MET A 205 -5.77 9.09 8.18
C MET A 205 -7.21 9.60 8.27
N TYR A 206 -7.44 10.86 7.88
CA TYR A 206 -8.77 11.37 7.60
C TYR A 206 -9.15 11.06 6.16
N PHE A 207 -10.19 10.25 5.98
CA PHE A 207 -10.68 9.84 4.67
C PHE A 207 -12.04 10.49 4.42
N ASP A 208 -12.05 11.51 3.57
CA ASP A 208 -13.30 12.11 3.10
C ASP A 208 -13.87 11.27 1.95
N PHE A 209 -14.84 10.43 2.29
CA PHE A 209 -15.54 9.62 1.30
C PHE A 209 -16.66 10.45 0.67
N ASN A 210 -16.31 11.19 -0.38
CA ASN A 210 -17.30 11.61 -1.36
C ASN A 210 -17.79 10.39 -2.19
N ALA A 211 -18.80 10.59 -3.03
CA ALA A 211 -19.44 9.50 -3.77
C ALA A 211 -18.52 8.69 -4.72
N LEU A 212 -17.30 9.16 -5.01
CA LEU A 212 -16.40 8.57 -6.00
C LEU A 212 -15.24 7.77 -5.39
N ASN A 213 -15.14 7.70 -4.06
CA ASN A 213 -14.06 7.01 -3.37
C ASN A 213 -14.58 5.87 -2.49
N ALA A 214 -13.82 4.78 -2.45
CA ALA A 214 -14.05 3.67 -1.53
C ALA A 214 -12.71 3.17 -1.00
N LEU A 215 -12.67 2.84 0.29
CA LEU A 215 -11.52 2.22 0.95
C LEU A 215 -11.98 0.92 1.62
N LEU A 216 -11.29 -0.17 1.30
CA LEU A 216 -11.45 -1.43 2.01
C LEU A 216 -10.31 -1.60 3.02
N VAL A 217 -10.63 -1.52 4.30
CA VAL A 217 -9.66 -1.75 5.38
C VAL A 217 -9.72 -3.21 5.81
N VAL A 218 -8.66 -3.97 5.54
CA VAL A 218 -8.52 -5.38 5.93
C VAL A 218 -7.78 -5.56 7.26
N GLY A 219 -7.11 -4.52 7.73
CA GLY A 219 -6.41 -4.52 9.01
C GLY A 219 -6.17 -3.09 9.48
N LEU A 220 -6.34 -2.88 10.79
CA LEU A 220 -6.03 -1.65 11.49
C LEU A 220 -5.32 -2.03 12.79
N GLY A 221 -4.21 -1.37 13.09
CA GLY A 221 -3.43 -1.64 14.29
C GLY A 221 -2.93 -0.34 14.91
N ILE A 222 -2.68 -0.40 16.21
CA ILE A 222 -2.08 0.68 16.99
C ILE A 222 -0.86 0.08 17.70
N ARG A 223 0.24 0.81 17.72
CA ARG A 223 1.44 0.44 18.47
C ARG A 223 1.92 1.66 19.25
N ALA A 224 2.23 1.45 20.51
CA ALA A 224 2.93 2.47 21.30
C ALA A 224 4.34 2.66 20.75
N ASP A 225 4.79 3.91 20.73
CA ASP A 225 6.14 4.30 20.30
C ASP A 225 7.24 3.83 21.27
N VAL A 226 6.90 3.54 22.52
CA VAL A 226 7.83 3.10 23.57
C VAL A 226 7.25 1.91 24.37
N ALA A 227 8.13 0.97 24.75
CA ALA A 227 7.78 -0.11 25.68
C ALA A 227 7.39 0.48 27.05
N GLY A 228 6.13 0.31 27.44
CA GLY A 228 5.60 0.79 28.73
C GLY A 228 4.39 1.72 28.64
N HIS A 229 4.07 2.27 27.45
CA HIS A 229 2.89 3.13 27.25
C HIS A 229 1.57 2.36 26.99
N LEU A 230 1.57 1.03 27.17
CA LEU A 230 0.36 0.18 27.08
C LEU A 230 -0.06 -0.43 28.43
N ALA A 231 0.49 0.10 29.54
CA ALA A 231 0.12 -0.30 30.89
C ALA A 231 -1.07 0.50 31.40
#